data_AF-A0AAV9BP91-F1
#
_entry.id   AF-A0AAV9BP91-F1
#
_cell.length_a   1.000
_cell.length_b   1.000
_cell.length_c   1.000
_cell.angle_alpha   90.00
_cell.angle_beta   90.00
_cell.angle_gamma   90.00
#
_symmetry.space_group_name_H-M   'P 1'
#
loop_
_entity.id
_entity.type
_entity.pdbx_description
1 polymer ?
#
loop_
_entity_poly.entity_id
_entity_poly.type
_entity_poly.pdbx_seq_one_letter_code
_entity_poly.pdbx_strand_id
1 'polypeptide(L)'
;MGCKAKICWLKDGEIWKVHNLVEGHSHVLCTPRKTHLLRSHREVTSAQKSLIDTFRGANVGTSQTMSILGMDSGGFEEVGCTKRDIRIRKGTGLTATNPAPAPLIENIPVNGINICSPVWHGT
;
A
#
# COMPACT_ATOMS: atom_id res chain seq x y z
N MET A 1 12.55 -10.87 28.32
CA MET A 1 12.14 -11.89 27.33
C MET A 1 12.89 -11.61 26.03
N GLY A 2 13.71 -12.56 25.55
CA GLY A 2 14.52 -12.39 24.33
C GLY A 2 14.15 -13.44 23.30
N CYS A 3 13.90 -13.03 22.05
CA CYS A 3 13.65 -13.95 20.95
C CYS A 3 14.96 -14.60 20.51
N LYS A 4 14.95 -15.93 20.32
CA LYS A 4 16.13 -16.69 19.88
C LYS A 4 16.07 -17.08 18.40
N ALA A 5 15.00 -16.69 17.70
CA ALA A 5 14.84 -16.97 16.28
C ALA A 5 15.96 -16.30 15.47
N LYS A 6 16.59 -17.08 14.58
CA LYS A 6 17.73 -16.63 13.79
C LYS A 6 17.95 -17.53 12.58
N ILE A 7 18.58 -16.97 11.57
CA ILE A 7 19.15 -17.71 10.45
C ILE A 7 20.62 -17.30 10.29
N CYS A 8 21.51 -18.28 10.20
CA CYS A 8 22.93 -18.09 9.99
C CYS A 8 23.32 -18.74 8.66
N TRP A 9 23.95 -17.96 7.80
CA TRP A 9 24.47 -18.40 6.52
C TRP A 9 25.97 -18.61 6.63
N LEU A 10 26.49 -19.64 6.00
CA LEU A 10 27.91 -19.92 5.94
C LEU A 10 28.30 -20.11 4.48
N LYS A 11 29.36 -19.42 4.06
CA LYS A 11 29.88 -19.49 2.69
C LYS A 11 30.88 -20.64 2.62
N ASP A 12 30.63 -21.58 1.72
CA ASP A 12 31.49 -22.73 1.45
C ASP A 12 31.90 -22.68 -0.03
N GLY A 13 33.12 -22.22 -0.29
CA GLY A 13 33.57 -21.86 -1.63
C GLY A 13 32.74 -20.71 -2.21
N GLU A 14 32.05 -20.97 -3.33
CA GLU A 14 31.14 -20.02 -3.99
C GLU A 14 29.67 -20.19 -3.58
N ILE A 15 29.35 -21.21 -2.75
CA ILE A 15 27.98 -21.55 -2.40
C ILE A 15 27.65 -21.02 -0.99
N TRP A 16 26.46 -20.45 -0.82
CA TRP A 16 25.93 -20.11 0.50
C TRP A 16 25.06 -21.25 1.03
N LYS A 17 25.35 -21.72 2.24
CA LYS A 17 24.60 -22.77 2.94
C LYS A 17 23.96 -22.22 4.20
N VAL A 18 22.76 -22.71 4.54
CA VAL A 18 22.15 -22.44 5.84
C VAL A 18 22.88 -23.28 6.90
N HIS A 19 23.55 -22.64 7.84
CA HIS A 19 24.33 -23.29 8.89
C HIS A 19 23.54 -23.49 10.18
N ASN A 20 22.68 -22.53 10.52
CA ASN A 20 21.83 -22.61 11.71
C ASN A 20 20.51 -21.89 11.42
N LEU A 21 19.39 -22.57 11.70
CA LEU A 21 18.05 -22.02 11.59
C LEU A 21 17.28 -22.32 12.88
N VAL A 22 16.83 -21.27 13.56
CA VAL A 22 15.92 -21.35 14.69
C VAL A 22 14.63 -20.66 14.27
N GLU A 23 13.62 -21.45 13.91
CA GLU A 23 12.32 -20.95 13.41
C GLU A 23 11.41 -20.45 14.54
N GLY A 24 11.55 -21.02 15.74
CA GLY A 24 10.66 -20.74 16.86
C GLY A 24 10.77 -19.32 17.39
N HIS A 25 9.69 -18.54 17.25
CA HIS A 25 9.56 -17.22 17.85
C HIS A 25 8.89 -17.32 19.23
N SER A 26 9.39 -16.54 20.19
CA SER A 26 8.77 -16.40 21.51
C SER A 26 7.69 -15.29 21.55
N HIS A 27 7.27 -14.80 20.39
CA HIS A 27 6.31 -13.71 20.23
C HIS A 27 5.61 -13.83 18.86
N VAL A 28 4.49 -13.12 18.70
CA VAL A 28 3.84 -12.98 17.40
C VAL A 28 4.78 -12.21 16.45
N LEU A 29 5.00 -12.74 15.24
CA LEU A 29 5.83 -12.12 14.21
C LEU A 29 5.30 -10.76 13.78
N CYS A 30 4.03 -10.73 13.37
CA CYS A 30 3.32 -9.53 12.99
C CYS A 30 1.81 -9.76 13.14
N THR A 31 1.10 -8.77 13.65
CA THR A 31 -0.37 -8.77 13.65
C THR A 31 -0.88 -8.32 12.28
N PRO A 32 -2.05 -8.78 11.78
CA PRO A 32 -2.63 -8.36 10.50
C PRO A 32 -2.60 -6.83 10.29
N ARG A 33 -2.99 -6.07 11.33
CA ARG A 33 -2.98 -4.61 11.34
C ARG A 33 -1.61 -3.97 11.12
N LYS A 34 -0.51 -4.68 11.35
CA LYS A 34 0.87 -4.19 11.17
C LYS A 34 1.57 -4.83 9.97
N THR A 35 0.91 -5.76 9.28
CA THR A 35 1.50 -6.52 8.18
C THR A 35 1.93 -5.62 7.03
N HIS A 36 1.15 -4.58 6.71
CA HIS A 36 1.49 -3.57 5.71
C HIS A 36 2.81 -2.81 6.04
N LEU A 37 3.34 -2.90 7.26
CA LEU A 37 4.64 -2.32 7.61
C LEU A 37 5.82 -3.18 7.14
N LEU A 38 5.62 -4.48 6.92
CA LEU A 38 6.65 -5.39 6.41
C LEU A 38 6.78 -5.23 4.90
N ARG A 39 7.95 -4.82 4.41
CA ARG A 39 8.17 -4.55 2.98
C ARG A 39 7.86 -5.75 2.09
N SER A 40 8.11 -6.97 2.56
CA SER A 40 7.80 -8.21 1.81
C SER A 40 6.32 -8.49 1.66
N HIS A 41 5.47 -7.88 2.49
CA HIS A 41 4.01 -8.00 2.42
C HIS A 41 3.34 -6.79 1.76
N ARG A 42 4.13 -5.82 1.26
CA ARG A 42 3.60 -4.65 0.57
C ARG A 42 3.51 -4.92 -0.92
N GLU A 43 2.35 -4.64 -1.48
CA GLU A 43 2.14 -4.70 -2.93
C GLU A 43 1.22 -3.56 -3.36
N VAL A 44 1.56 -2.92 -4.48
CA VAL A 44 0.63 -2.00 -5.15
C VAL A 44 -0.08 -2.81 -6.23
N THR A 45 -1.37 -3.11 -6.02
CA THR A 45 -2.16 -3.94 -6.93
C THR A 45 -2.37 -3.26 -8.28
N SER A 46 -2.79 -4.01 -9.30
CA SER A 46 -3.12 -3.45 -10.62
C SER A 46 -4.23 -2.39 -10.56
N ALA A 47 -5.28 -2.65 -9.76
CA ALA A 47 -6.35 -1.69 -9.52
C ALA A 47 -5.83 -0.40 -8.86
N GLN A 48 -5.01 -0.53 -7.82
CA GLN A 48 -4.39 0.63 -7.17
C GLN A 48 -3.47 1.40 -8.12
N LYS A 49 -2.70 0.71 -8.98
CA LYS A 49 -1.86 1.38 -10.00
C LYS A 49 -2.70 2.27 -10.92
N SER A 50 -3.81 1.74 -11.43
CA SER A 50 -4.75 2.48 -12.27
C SER A 50 -5.26 3.75 -11.57
N LEU A 51 -5.76 3.61 -10.34
CA LEU A 51 -6.23 4.74 -9.53
C LEU A 51 -5.13 5.78 -9.27
N ILE A 52 -3.93 5.33 -8.89
CA ILE A 52 -2.81 6.24 -8.64
C ILE A 52 -2.42 6.99 -9.94
N ASP A 53 -2.47 6.34 -11.11
CA ASP A 53 -2.17 7.01 -12.39
C ASP A 53 -3.26 8.04 -12.76
N THR A 54 -4.55 7.72 -12.55
CA THR A 54 -5.64 8.70 -12.68
C THR A 54 -5.45 9.90 -11.75
N PHE A 55 -5.13 9.66 -10.48
CA PHE A 55 -4.89 10.72 -9.50
C PHE A 55 -3.67 11.57 -9.85
N ARG A 56 -2.61 10.97 -10.40
CA ARG A 56 -1.45 11.71 -10.90
C ARG A 56 -1.81 12.60 -12.08
N GLY A 57 -2.61 12.10 -13.03
CA GLY A 57 -3.11 12.90 -14.16
C GLY A 57 -3.94 14.10 -13.70
N ALA A 58 -4.68 13.95 -12.61
CA ALA A 58 -5.43 15.02 -11.94
C ALA A 58 -4.59 15.87 -10.95
N ASN A 59 -3.25 15.72 -10.94
CA ASN A 59 -2.33 16.43 -10.03
C ASN A 59 -2.63 16.26 -8.53
N VAL A 60 -3.28 15.16 -8.14
CA VAL A 60 -3.51 14.81 -6.74
C VAL A 60 -2.19 14.35 -6.12
N GLY A 61 -1.79 15.02 -5.04
CA GLY A 61 -0.54 14.71 -4.35
C GLY A 61 -0.55 13.33 -3.68
N THR A 62 0.61 12.68 -3.61
CA THR A 62 0.76 11.33 -3.01
C THR A 62 0.21 11.19 -1.59
N SER A 63 0.20 12.26 -0.78
CA SER A 63 -0.44 12.27 0.54
C SER A 63 -1.95 12.02 0.43
N GLN A 64 -2.61 12.76 -0.46
CA GLN A 64 -4.05 12.71 -0.64
C GLN A 64 -4.47 11.42 -1.34
N THR A 65 -3.68 10.94 -2.32
CA THR A 65 -3.87 9.61 -2.91
C THR A 65 -3.85 8.51 -1.84
N MET A 66 -2.90 8.54 -0.91
CA MET A 66 -2.84 7.56 0.18
C MET A 66 -4.07 7.65 1.09
N SER A 67 -4.54 8.87 1.41
CA SER A 67 -5.77 9.07 2.19
C SER A 67 -7.00 8.49 1.49
N ILE A 68 -7.14 8.69 0.19
CA ILE A 68 -8.27 8.15 -0.59
C ILE A 68 -8.24 6.63 -0.59
N LEU A 69 -7.08 6.01 -0.87
CA LEU A 69 -6.94 4.56 -0.83
C LEU A 69 -7.24 3.99 0.57
N GLY A 70 -6.81 4.68 1.63
CA GLY A 70 -7.11 4.31 3.00
C GLY A 70 -8.60 4.35 3.32
N MET A 71 -9.30 5.39 2.87
CA MET A 71 -10.76 5.49 3.05
C MET A 71 -11.50 4.38 2.29
N ASP A 72 -11.11 4.13 1.04
CA ASP A 72 -11.74 3.11 0.18
C ASP A 72 -11.50 1.67 0.71
N SER A 73 -10.32 1.42 1.29
CA SER A 73 -9.96 0.10 1.83
C SER A 73 -10.47 -0.13 3.26
N GLY A 74 -11.14 0.85 3.89
CA GLY A 74 -11.61 0.74 5.28
C GLY A 74 -10.52 0.93 6.34
N GLY A 75 -9.37 1.49 5.97
CA GLY A 75 -8.24 1.76 6.86
C GLY A 75 -6.91 1.73 6.11
N PHE A 76 -5.89 2.41 6.63
CA PHE A 76 -4.55 2.40 6.03
C PHE A 76 -3.90 1.03 6.10
N GLU A 77 -4.27 0.23 7.10
CA GLU A 77 -3.72 -1.09 7.32
C GLU A 77 -4.18 -2.11 6.27
N GLU A 78 -5.36 -1.88 5.68
CA GLU A 78 -5.98 -2.73 4.67
C GLU A 78 -5.58 -2.34 3.23
N VAL A 79 -4.93 -1.19 3.03
CA VAL A 79 -4.46 -0.74 1.70
C VAL A 79 -3.38 -1.67 1.14
N GLY A 80 -2.61 -2.35 2.00
CA GLY A 80 -1.55 -3.27 1.55
C GLY A 80 -0.31 -2.58 0.95
N CYS A 81 -0.26 -1.26 0.87
CA CYS A 81 0.92 -0.50 0.50
C CYS A 81 1.03 0.82 1.28
N THR A 82 2.17 1.48 1.20
CA THR A 82 2.42 2.75 1.90
C THR A 82 2.60 3.90 0.93
N LYS A 83 2.47 5.13 1.45
CA LYS A 83 2.79 6.37 0.72
C LYS A 83 4.16 6.36 0.05
N ARG A 84 5.16 5.69 0.65
CA ARG A 84 6.50 5.55 0.06
C ARG A 84 6.45 4.71 -1.22
N ASP A 85 5.67 3.65 -1.23
CA ASP A 85 5.52 2.74 -2.38
C ASP A 85 4.83 3.48 -3.54
N ILE A 86 3.80 4.27 -3.22
CA ILE A 86 3.13 5.18 -4.17
C ILE A 86 4.11 6.21 -4.74
N ARG A 87 5.01 6.78 -3.93
CA ARG A 87 5.98 7.80 -4.37
C ARG A 87 7.04 7.24 -5.30
N ILE A 88 7.62 6.09 -4.97
CA ILE A 88 8.75 5.52 -5.72
C ILE A 88 8.30 4.98 -7.08
N ARG A 89 7.03 4.59 -7.20
CA ARG A 89 6.47 4.09 -8.46
C ARG A 89 6.57 5.14 -9.56
N LYS A 90 7.29 4.86 -10.66
CA LYS A 90 7.21 5.67 -11.88
C LYS A 90 5.88 5.37 -12.58
N GLY A 91 5.18 6.39 -13.07
CA GLY A 91 3.92 6.20 -13.80
C GLY A 91 4.16 5.29 -14.99
N THR A 92 3.26 4.34 -15.25
CA THR A 92 3.25 3.70 -16.56
C THR A 92 2.74 4.76 -17.52
N GLY A 93 3.52 5.10 -18.55
CA GLY A 93 3.09 6.03 -19.59
C GLY A 93 1.93 5.45 -20.39
N LEU A 94 0.73 5.46 -19.81
CA LEU A 94 -0.51 5.14 -20.49
C LEU A 94 -0.92 6.42 -21.23
N THR A 95 -0.80 6.35 -22.56
CA THR A 95 -1.33 7.33 -23.51
C THR A 95 -2.79 7.62 -23.19
N ALA A 96 -3.17 8.89 -23.30
CA ALA A 96 -4.53 9.40 -23.09
C ALA A 96 -5.57 8.62 -23.90
N THR A 97 -6.15 7.56 -23.31
CA THR A 97 -7.55 7.25 -23.56
C THR A 97 -8.34 8.26 -22.73
N ASN A 98 -9.38 8.88 -23.32
CA ASN A 98 -10.22 9.86 -22.65
C ASN A 98 -10.55 9.36 -21.24
N PRO A 99 -9.95 9.93 -20.17
CA PRO A 99 -10.20 9.44 -18.83
C PRO A 99 -11.66 9.72 -18.52
N ALA A 100 -12.34 8.75 -17.92
CA ALA A 100 -13.62 9.03 -17.27
C ALA A 100 -13.45 10.29 -16.40
N PRO A 101 -14.41 11.23 -16.42
CA PRO A 101 -14.27 12.50 -15.72
C PRO A 101 -13.92 12.24 -14.26
N ALA A 102 -12.84 12.85 -13.77
CA ALA A 102 -12.36 12.61 -12.42
C ALA A 102 -13.48 12.86 -11.39
N PRO A 103 -13.61 12.01 -10.35
CA PRO A 103 -14.63 12.21 -9.34
C PRO A 103 -14.32 13.49 -8.57
N LEU A 104 -15.36 14.28 -8.29
CA LEU A 104 -15.23 15.43 -7.39
C LEU A 104 -15.18 14.92 -5.95
N ILE A 105 -14.25 15.46 -5.16
CA ILE A 105 -14.19 15.19 -3.73
C ILE A 105 -15.21 16.10 -3.06
N GLU A 106 -16.29 15.51 -2.53
CA GLU A 106 -17.37 16.23 -1.89
C GLU A 106 -17.46 15.86 -0.41
N ASN A 107 -17.85 16.84 0.41
CA ASN A 107 -18.16 16.62 1.82
C ASN A 107 -19.57 16.05 1.92
N ILE A 108 -19.66 14.74 2.16
CA ILE A 108 -20.95 14.06 2.34
C ILE A 108 -21.18 13.92 3.86
N PRO A 109 -22.29 14.43 4.40
CA PRO A 109 -22.63 14.18 5.80
C PRO A 109 -23.17 12.74 5.96
N VAL A 110 -22.46 11.92 6.73
CA VAL A 110 -22.91 10.57 7.12
C VAL A 110 -22.97 10.51 8.65
N ASN A 111 -24.18 10.29 9.20
CA ASN A 111 -24.41 10.23 10.66
C ASN A 111 -23.87 11.44 11.44
N GLY A 112 -23.96 12.65 10.86
CA GLY A 112 -23.47 13.89 11.48
C GLY A 112 -21.96 14.11 11.37
N ILE A 113 -21.23 13.26 10.65
CA ILE A 113 -19.80 13.41 10.36
C ILE A 113 -19.64 13.72 8.87
N ASN A 114 -18.93 14.81 8.55
CA ASN A 114 -18.58 15.11 7.16
C ASN A 114 -17.44 14.19 6.71
N ILE A 115 -17.71 13.37 5.70
CA ILE A 115 -16.72 12.50 5.05
C ILE A 115 -16.36 13.06 3.67
N CYS A 116 -15.07 13.08 3.33
CA CYS A 116 -14.60 13.45 2.00
C CYS A 116 -14.70 12.23 1.08
N SER A 117 -15.77 12.15 0.29
CA SER A 117 -16.02 11.02 -0.60
C SER A 117 -15.86 11.42 -2.07
N PRO A 118 -15.26 10.57 -2.92
CA PRO A 118 -15.24 10.79 -4.36
C PRO A 118 -16.62 10.50 -4.97
N VAL A 119 -17.23 11.50 -5.61
CA VAL A 119 -18.53 11.41 -6.28
C VAL A 119 -18.37 11.54 -7.79
N TRP A 120 -18.88 10.56 -8.54
CA TRP A 120 -18.93 10.58 -10.00
C TRP A 120 -20.24 11.20 -10.46
N HIS A 121 -20.19 12.41 -11.02
CA HIS A 121 -21.35 13.03 -11.66
C HIS A 121 -21.43 12.53 -13.10
N GLY A 122 -22.52 11.83 -13.44
CA GLY A 122 -22.82 11.46 -14.82
C GLY A 122 -23.26 12.68 -15.63
N THR A 123 -22.82 12.77 -16.88
CA THR A 123 -23.44 13.62 -17.93
C THR A 123 -24.55 12.87 -18.64
#